data_AF-A0AA42B573-F1
#
_entry.id   AF-A0AA42B573-F1
#
_cell.length_a   1.000
_cell.length_b   1.000
_cell.length_c   1.000
_cell.angle_alpha   90.00
_cell.angle_beta   90.00
_cell.angle_gamma   90.00
#
_symmetry.space_group_name_H-M   'P 1'
#
loop_
_entity.id
_entity.type
_entity.pdbx_description
1 polymer ?
#
loop_
_entity_poly.entity_id
_entity_poly.type
_entity_poly.pdbx_seq_one_letter_code
_entity_poly.pdbx_strand_id
1 'polypeptide(L)'
;VKVFLQENYLANWIQALFNSLPPEDFKNGVLVLGGDGRYFNKEAAQIIIKIAAGNGVGKILVGRDGILSTPAVSAVIRKQKANGGFIMSASHNPGGPEYDWGIKFNYSSGQPAPESITDKIYGNTLSISEIKTAAIPDVDLSRHGVTEYGSFSVEVIDPVADYLELMKAVFDFPLIKSLLSRSDFRFIFDAMHAVTGAYAKPIFVDALGANP
;
A
#
# COMPACT_ATOMS: atom_id res chain seq x y z
N VAL A 1 -9.47 -15.42 16.33
CA VAL A 1 -10.51 -14.39 16.58
C VAL A 1 -10.34 -13.29 15.53
N LYS A 2 -11.40 -12.96 14.79
CA LYS A 2 -11.40 -11.98 13.69
C LYS A 2 -11.47 -10.54 14.21
N VAL A 3 -10.55 -10.19 15.11
CA VAL A 3 -10.61 -8.91 15.85
C VAL A 3 -10.65 -7.71 14.90
N PHE A 4 -9.93 -7.79 13.76
CA PHE A 4 -9.90 -6.75 12.75
C PHE A 4 -11.23 -6.49 12.03
N LEU A 5 -12.19 -7.41 12.09
CA LEU A 5 -13.55 -7.24 11.55
C LEU A 5 -14.53 -6.67 12.56
N GLN A 6 -14.14 -6.51 13.83
CA GLN A 6 -15.00 -5.89 14.81
C GLN A 6 -15.27 -4.44 14.42
N GLU A 7 -16.48 -3.98 14.73
CA GLU A 7 -16.90 -2.62 14.45
C GLU A 7 -15.87 -1.62 14.98
N ASN A 8 -15.49 -0.67 14.13
CA ASN A 8 -14.52 0.38 14.41
C ASN A 8 -13.10 -0.09 14.76
N TYR A 9 -12.75 -1.38 14.76
CA TYR A 9 -11.42 -1.81 15.16
C TYR A 9 -10.32 -1.21 14.27
N LEU A 10 -10.45 -1.38 12.95
CA LEU A 10 -9.53 -0.77 11.98
C LEU A 10 -9.65 0.76 11.99
N ALA A 11 -10.87 1.29 12.02
CA ALA A 11 -11.12 2.72 11.98
C ALA A 11 -10.47 3.46 13.18
N ASN A 12 -10.51 2.85 14.36
CA ASN A 12 -9.85 3.34 15.57
C ASN A 12 -8.34 3.44 15.37
N TRP A 13 -7.71 2.41 14.80
CA TRP A 13 -6.26 2.43 14.55
C TRP A 13 -5.87 3.51 13.54
N ILE A 14 -6.64 3.67 12.45
CA ILE A 14 -6.36 4.68 11.42
C ILE A 14 -6.51 6.10 11.99
N GLN A 15 -7.57 6.35 12.76
CA GLN A 15 -7.75 7.66 13.39
C GLN A 15 -6.70 7.91 14.47
N ALA A 16 -6.31 6.89 15.25
CA ALA A 16 -5.24 7.00 16.22
C ALA A 16 -3.90 7.37 15.56
N LEU A 17 -3.61 6.81 14.38
CA LEU A 17 -2.49 7.24 13.55
C LEU A 17 -2.57 8.73 13.22
N PHE A 18 -3.68 9.22 12.67
CA PHE A 18 -3.82 10.65 12.37
C PHE A 18 -3.71 11.54 13.60
N ASN A 19 -4.15 11.08 14.78
CA ASN A 19 -3.97 11.79 16.05
C ASN A 19 -2.51 11.79 16.53
N SER A 20 -1.66 10.89 16.02
CA SER A 20 -0.23 10.80 16.38
C SER A 20 0.69 11.54 15.41
N LEU A 21 0.22 11.80 14.19
CA LEU A 21 0.97 12.50 13.16
C LEU A 21 0.87 14.02 13.32
N PRO A 22 1.98 14.76 13.16
CA PRO A 22 1.94 16.19 12.89
C PRO A 22 1.06 16.49 11.64
N PRO A 23 0.23 17.54 11.65
CA PRO A 23 -0.63 17.88 10.51
C PRO A 23 0.11 18.05 9.18
N GLU A 24 1.34 18.57 9.19
CA GLU A 24 2.21 18.73 8.02
C GLU A 24 2.58 17.40 7.33
N ASP A 25 2.47 16.27 8.04
CA ASP A 25 2.76 14.94 7.51
C ASP A 25 1.59 14.33 6.74
N PHE A 26 0.43 14.99 6.67
CA PHE A 26 -0.71 14.44 5.92
C PHE A 26 -1.70 15.46 5.38
N LYS A 27 -1.89 16.62 6.04
CA LYS A 27 -2.92 17.59 5.70
C LYS A 27 -2.62 18.26 4.37
N ASN A 28 -3.58 18.22 3.45
CA ASN A 28 -3.43 18.60 2.04
C ASN A 28 -2.28 17.86 1.31
N GLY A 29 -1.70 16.84 1.95
CA GLY A 29 -0.59 16.06 1.46
C GLY A 29 -1.05 14.87 0.63
N VAL A 30 -0.07 14.06 0.22
CA VAL A 30 -0.26 12.85 -0.57
C VAL A 30 0.12 11.65 0.28
N LEU A 31 -0.77 10.66 0.39
CA LEU A 31 -0.47 9.37 1.03
C LEU A 31 -0.57 8.24 0.00
N VAL A 32 0.29 7.23 0.14
CA VAL A 32 0.22 6.00 -0.67
C VAL A 32 -0.59 4.94 0.07
N LEU A 33 -1.36 4.13 -0.64
CA LEU A 33 -2.13 3.03 -0.08
C LEU A 33 -1.96 1.77 -0.94
N GLY A 34 -1.66 0.66 -0.29
CA GLY A 34 -1.83 -0.64 -0.90
C GLY A 34 -1.58 -1.76 0.09
N GLY A 35 -1.58 -2.98 -0.42
CA GLY A 35 -1.41 -4.16 0.40
C GLY A 35 -1.12 -5.40 -0.42
N ASP A 36 -1.07 -6.52 0.27
CA ASP A 36 -0.66 -7.79 -0.31
C ASP A 36 -1.79 -8.62 -0.95
N GLY A 37 -2.99 -8.05 -1.03
CA GLY A 37 -4.18 -8.69 -1.59
C GLY A 37 -4.87 -9.71 -0.69
N ARG A 38 -4.47 -9.86 0.58
CA ARG A 38 -5.16 -10.76 1.52
C ARG A 38 -6.61 -10.35 1.75
N TYR A 39 -7.39 -11.30 2.26
CA TYR A 39 -8.78 -11.08 2.69
C TYR A 39 -8.93 -9.78 3.49
N PHE A 40 -10.02 -9.04 3.27
CA PHE A 40 -10.35 -7.74 3.87
C PHE A 40 -9.60 -6.51 3.32
N ASN A 41 -8.58 -6.65 2.46
CA ASN A 41 -7.84 -5.47 1.96
C ASN A 41 -8.70 -4.50 1.13
N LYS A 42 -9.68 -4.99 0.35
CA LYS A 42 -10.53 -4.12 -0.48
C LYS A 42 -11.44 -3.26 0.38
N GLU A 43 -12.04 -3.86 1.41
CA GLU A 43 -12.89 -3.20 2.39
C GLU A 43 -12.07 -2.24 3.28
N ALA A 44 -10.90 -2.68 3.75
CA ALA A 44 -9.98 -1.86 4.53
C ALA A 44 -9.52 -0.62 3.76
N ALA A 45 -9.25 -0.75 2.45
CA ALA A 45 -8.88 0.39 1.61
C ALA A 45 -9.95 1.49 1.62
N GLN A 46 -11.23 1.12 1.53
CA GLN A 46 -12.33 2.10 1.58
C GLN A 46 -12.40 2.81 2.95
N ILE A 47 -12.22 2.06 4.04
CA ILE A 47 -12.18 2.63 5.40
C ILE A 47 -11.02 3.63 5.53
N ILE A 48 -9.82 3.25 5.09
CA ILE A 48 -8.63 4.12 5.11
C ILE A 48 -8.86 5.39 4.28
N ILE A 49 -9.38 5.26 3.06
CA ILE A 49 -9.63 6.39 2.16
C ILE A 49 -10.58 7.41 2.81
N LYS A 50 -11.70 6.94 3.38
CA LYS A 50 -12.70 7.84 3.97
C LYS A 50 -12.19 8.52 5.23
N ILE A 51 -11.42 7.82 6.08
CA ILE A 51 -10.86 8.41 7.30
C ILE A 51 -9.73 9.39 6.97
N ALA A 52 -8.88 9.05 6.00
CA ALA A 52 -7.84 9.96 5.51
C ALA A 52 -8.43 11.27 4.96
N ALA A 53 -9.48 11.16 4.14
CA ALA A 53 -10.22 12.33 3.65
C ALA A 53 -10.85 13.13 4.81
N GLY A 54 -11.46 12.45 5.80
CA GLY A 54 -12.06 13.09 6.98
C GLY A 54 -11.03 13.81 7.87
N ASN A 55 -9.77 13.38 7.85
CA ASN A 55 -8.67 14.05 8.55
C ASN A 55 -8.01 15.17 7.71
N GLY A 56 -8.39 15.33 6.45
CA GLY A 56 -7.91 16.41 5.59
C GLY A 56 -6.68 16.07 4.75
N VAL A 57 -6.44 14.78 4.46
CA VAL A 57 -5.51 14.37 3.40
C VAL A 57 -5.98 14.95 2.07
N GLY A 58 -5.05 15.41 1.22
CA GLY A 58 -5.37 16.00 -0.09
C GLY A 58 -5.49 14.96 -1.20
N LYS A 59 -4.65 13.92 -1.16
CA LYS A 59 -4.64 12.88 -2.19
C LYS A 59 -4.23 11.52 -1.65
N ILE A 60 -4.86 10.46 -2.16
CA ILE A 60 -4.37 9.09 -2.01
C ILE A 60 -3.93 8.53 -3.36
N LEU A 61 -2.71 8.00 -3.42
CA LEU A 61 -2.25 7.14 -4.51
C LEU A 61 -2.47 5.68 -4.09
N VAL A 62 -3.42 5.00 -4.73
CA VAL A 62 -3.78 3.62 -4.38
C VAL A 62 -3.43 2.69 -5.52
N GLY A 63 -2.73 1.59 -5.24
CA GLY A 63 -2.46 0.58 -6.27
C GLY A 63 -3.78 -0.07 -6.74
N ARG A 64 -3.91 -0.39 -8.03
CA ARG A 64 -5.11 -1.05 -8.58
C ARG A 64 -5.52 -2.26 -7.73
N ASP A 65 -6.82 -2.39 -7.48
CA ASP A 65 -7.43 -3.38 -6.59
C ASP A 65 -6.98 -3.30 -5.11
N GLY A 66 -6.32 -2.21 -4.71
CA GLY A 66 -5.66 -2.08 -3.41
C GLY A 66 -4.33 -2.84 -3.31
N ILE A 67 -3.78 -3.29 -4.46
CA ILE A 67 -2.55 -4.10 -4.51
C ILE A 67 -1.34 -3.20 -4.63
N LEU A 68 -0.42 -3.29 -3.67
CA LEU A 68 0.90 -2.67 -3.76
C LEU A 68 1.83 -3.37 -2.76
N SER A 69 2.89 -4.00 -3.24
CA SER A 69 3.87 -4.66 -2.37
C SER A 69 4.58 -3.65 -1.46
N THR A 70 5.06 -4.08 -0.29
CA THR A 70 5.82 -3.22 0.64
C THR A 70 6.97 -2.45 -0.05
N PRO A 71 7.82 -3.08 -0.89
CA PRO A 71 8.86 -2.35 -1.62
C PRO A 71 8.29 -1.36 -2.64
N ALA A 72 7.19 -1.70 -3.32
CA ALA A 72 6.54 -0.79 -4.27
C ALA A 72 5.89 0.41 -3.57
N VAL A 73 5.27 0.24 -2.40
CA VAL A 73 4.79 1.36 -1.58
C VAL A 73 5.94 2.32 -1.29
N SER A 74 7.08 1.81 -0.82
CA SER A 74 8.27 2.63 -0.54
C SER A 74 8.79 3.35 -1.80
N ALA A 75 8.83 2.66 -2.95
CA ALA A 75 9.24 3.23 -4.23
C ALA A 75 8.31 4.37 -4.69
N VAL A 76 6.98 4.16 -4.61
CA VAL A 76 5.98 5.18 -4.96
C VAL A 76 6.08 6.38 -4.01
N ILE A 77 6.19 6.15 -2.70
CA ILE A 77 6.33 7.25 -1.72
C ILE A 77 7.52 8.15 -2.11
N ARG A 78 8.69 7.54 -2.36
CA ARG A 78 9.92 8.28 -2.68
C ARG A 78 9.85 8.98 -4.02
N LYS A 79 9.33 8.31 -5.06
CA LYS A 79 9.25 8.87 -6.41
C LYS A 79 8.24 10.01 -6.50
N GLN A 80 7.06 9.83 -5.90
CA GLN A 80 5.96 10.80 -5.92
C GLN A 80 6.09 11.86 -4.83
N LYS A 81 7.15 11.79 -3.99
CA LYS A 81 7.38 12.67 -2.84
C LYS A 81 6.17 12.74 -1.92
N ALA A 82 5.52 11.59 -1.71
CA ALA A 82 4.38 11.47 -0.81
C ALA A 82 4.82 11.65 0.65
N ASN A 83 3.90 12.07 1.51
CA ASN A 83 4.19 12.29 2.92
C ASN A 83 4.33 10.98 3.72
N GLY A 84 3.78 9.89 3.18
CA GLY A 84 3.85 8.56 3.77
C GLY A 84 2.93 7.58 3.05
N GLY A 85 2.66 6.43 3.68
CA GLY A 85 1.71 5.48 3.13
C GLY A 85 1.35 4.32 4.02
N PHE A 86 0.16 3.77 3.76
CA PHE A 86 -0.41 2.61 4.43
C PHE A 86 -0.09 1.33 3.69
N ILE A 87 0.22 0.27 4.44
CA ILE A 87 0.52 -1.05 3.92
C ILE A 87 -0.38 -2.07 4.62
N MET A 88 -1.36 -2.62 3.91
CA MET A 88 -2.28 -3.65 4.41
C MET A 88 -1.63 -5.03 4.21
N SER A 89 -0.85 -5.46 5.20
CA SER A 89 -0.11 -6.73 5.18
C SER A 89 0.30 -7.19 6.57
N ALA A 90 0.13 -8.48 6.86
CA ALA A 90 0.78 -9.17 7.98
C ALA A 90 2.03 -9.95 7.53
N SER A 91 2.61 -9.59 6.38
CA SER A 91 3.85 -10.15 5.84
C SER A 91 3.82 -11.67 5.69
N HIS A 92 4.53 -12.39 6.57
CA HIS A 92 4.69 -13.84 6.50
C HIS A 92 3.54 -14.61 7.15
N ASN A 93 2.68 -13.92 7.92
CA ASN A 93 1.55 -14.56 8.57
C ASN A 93 0.51 -14.98 7.52
N PRO A 94 -0.09 -16.17 7.66
CA PRO A 94 -1.14 -16.64 6.77
C PRO A 94 -2.24 -15.59 6.60
N GLY A 95 -2.74 -15.45 5.38
CA GLY A 95 -3.88 -14.60 5.07
C GLY A 95 -5.16 -15.41 4.91
N GLY A 96 -6.30 -14.80 5.17
CA GLY A 96 -7.62 -15.42 4.97
C GLY A 96 -8.62 -15.01 6.04
N PRO A 97 -9.88 -15.46 5.93
CA PRO A 97 -10.97 -15.03 6.80
C PRO A 97 -10.79 -15.43 8.27
N GLU A 98 -10.01 -16.47 8.54
CA GLU A 98 -9.70 -16.96 9.90
C GLU A 98 -8.26 -16.64 10.35
N TYR A 99 -7.48 -15.96 9.51
CA TYR A 99 -6.06 -15.71 9.74
C TYR A 99 -5.77 -14.21 9.92
N ASP A 100 -4.49 -13.85 9.91
CA ASP A 100 -4.04 -12.54 10.32
C ASP A 100 -4.25 -11.49 9.23
N TRP A 101 -4.68 -10.32 9.69
CA TRP A 101 -4.69 -9.09 8.94
C TRP A 101 -3.88 -8.05 9.71
N GLY A 102 -3.11 -7.23 9.00
CA GLY A 102 -2.22 -6.25 9.60
C GLY A 102 -2.16 -4.97 8.77
N ILE A 103 -1.84 -3.88 9.45
CA ILE A 103 -1.63 -2.57 8.84
C ILE A 103 -0.34 -1.96 9.36
N LYS A 104 0.37 -1.29 8.47
CA LYS A 104 1.63 -0.57 8.75
C LYS A 104 1.55 0.82 8.15
N PHE A 105 2.35 1.73 8.70
CA PHE A 105 2.54 3.06 8.13
C PHE A 105 4.02 3.32 7.88
N ASN A 106 4.33 3.82 6.69
CA ASN A 106 5.65 4.32 6.32
C ASN A 106 5.60 5.84 6.15
N TYR A 107 6.73 6.50 6.45
CA TYR A 107 6.92 7.94 6.31
C TYR A 107 7.47 8.32 4.93
N SER A 108 7.67 9.62 4.71
CA SER A 108 8.05 10.27 3.45
C SER A 108 9.34 9.79 2.78
N SER A 109 10.30 9.19 3.50
CA SER A 109 11.49 8.57 2.87
C SER A 109 11.26 7.09 2.49
N GLY A 110 10.03 6.61 2.65
CA GLY A 110 9.60 5.23 2.39
C GLY A 110 9.94 4.26 3.51
N GLN A 111 10.38 4.75 4.67
CA GLN A 111 10.79 4.00 5.85
C GLN A 111 9.61 3.72 6.81
N PRO A 112 9.62 2.63 7.59
CA PRO A 112 8.61 2.38 8.62
C PRO A 112 8.53 3.52 9.65
N ALA A 113 7.35 3.71 10.25
CA ALA A 113 7.19 4.61 11.38
C ALA A 113 8.15 4.25 12.54
N PRO A 114 8.85 5.24 13.14
CA PRO A 114 9.72 4.99 14.28
C PRO A 114 8.92 4.64 15.54
N GLU A 115 9.57 4.02 16.52
CA GLU A 115 8.93 3.57 17.77
C GLU A 115 8.19 4.70 18.50
N SER A 116 8.78 5.90 18.52
CA SER A 116 8.17 7.09 19.13
C SER A 116 6.80 7.47 18.54
N ILE A 117 6.54 7.09 17.28
CA ILE A 117 5.25 7.28 16.64
C ILE A 117 4.35 6.09 16.91
N THR A 118 4.84 4.86 16.80
CA THR A 118 4.01 3.67 17.07
C THR A 118 3.49 3.63 18.51
N ASP A 119 4.28 4.11 19.48
CA ASP A 119 3.85 4.23 20.88
C ASP A 119 2.75 5.29 21.06
N LYS A 120 2.84 6.41 20.33
CA LYS A 120 1.77 7.43 20.30
C LYS A 120 0.51 6.86 19.68
N ILE A 121 0.61 6.06 18.62
CA ILE A 121 -0.55 5.40 18.00
C ILE A 121 -1.22 4.53 19.05
N TYR A 122 -0.46 3.67 19.73
CA TYR A 122 -0.99 2.81 20.79
C TYR A 122 -1.68 3.63 21.89
N GLY A 123 -1.03 4.67 22.42
CA GLY A 123 -1.64 5.55 23.42
C GLY A 123 -2.95 6.20 22.96
N ASN A 124 -3.01 6.63 21.70
CA ASN A 124 -4.22 7.19 21.11
C ASN A 124 -5.31 6.15 20.89
N THR A 125 -4.99 4.89 20.58
CA THR A 125 -6.01 3.82 20.46
C THR A 125 -6.75 3.54 21.77
N LEU A 126 -6.12 3.82 22.92
CA LEU A 126 -6.73 3.61 24.24
C LEU A 126 -7.65 4.76 24.68
N SER A 127 -7.53 5.93 24.06
CA SER A 127 -8.21 7.15 24.49
C SER A 127 -9.10 7.79 23.41
N ILE A 128 -9.10 7.23 22.19
CA ILE A 128 -9.90 7.72 21.07
C ILE A 128 -11.39 7.74 21.40
N SER A 129 -12.04 8.87 21.11
CA SER A 129 -13.48 9.09 21.35
C SER A 129 -14.25 9.51 20.09
N GLU A 130 -13.55 9.84 19.01
CA GLU A 130 -14.13 10.24 17.72
C GLU A 130 -13.35 9.64 16.55
N ILE A 131 -14.05 9.36 15.45
CA ILE A 131 -13.49 8.92 14.17
C ILE A 131 -13.95 9.91 13.10
N LYS A 132 -13.01 10.58 12.42
CA LYS A 132 -13.31 11.54 11.36
C LYS A 132 -13.38 10.82 10.03
N THR A 133 -14.60 10.62 9.54
CA THR A 133 -14.87 9.90 8.29
C THR A 133 -15.54 10.82 7.29
N ALA A 134 -14.99 10.96 6.09
CA ALA A 134 -15.63 11.70 5.02
C ALA A 134 -16.85 10.94 4.47
N ALA A 135 -17.94 11.66 4.22
CA ALA A 135 -19.14 11.13 3.59
C ALA A 135 -18.97 11.07 2.06
N ILE A 136 -18.10 10.16 1.59
CA ILE A 136 -17.87 9.88 0.17
C ILE A 136 -18.27 8.43 -0.16
N PRO A 137 -18.72 8.14 -1.39
CA PRO A 137 -18.96 6.77 -1.82
C PRO A 137 -17.65 5.97 -1.87
N ASP A 138 -17.78 4.65 -1.99
CA ASP A 138 -16.62 3.80 -2.27
C ASP A 138 -16.01 4.17 -3.63
N VAL A 139 -14.68 4.15 -3.69
CA VAL A 139 -13.92 4.40 -4.93
C VAL A 139 -13.80 3.09 -5.72
N ASP A 140 -14.01 3.14 -7.03
CA ASP A 140 -13.71 2.02 -7.92
C ASP A 140 -12.19 1.84 -8.05
N LEU A 141 -11.62 0.91 -7.27
CA LEU A 141 -10.20 0.61 -7.26
C LEU A 141 -9.75 -0.24 -8.46
N SER A 142 -10.66 -0.73 -9.31
CA SER A 142 -10.33 -1.65 -10.41
C SER A 142 -9.84 -0.94 -11.67
N ARG A 143 -10.05 0.37 -11.78
CA ARG A 143 -9.75 1.16 -12.97
C ARG A 143 -8.75 2.26 -12.66
N HIS A 144 -7.71 2.36 -13.46
CA HIS A 144 -6.74 3.47 -13.34
C HIS A 144 -7.42 4.81 -13.60
N GLY A 145 -6.95 5.84 -12.89
CA GLY A 145 -7.42 7.22 -13.06
C GLY A 145 -7.61 7.96 -11.75
N VAL A 146 -7.94 9.24 -11.86
CA VAL A 146 -8.19 10.13 -10.72
C VAL A 146 -9.70 10.27 -10.51
N THR A 147 -10.14 10.11 -9.26
CA THR A 147 -11.49 10.44 -8.81
C THR A 147 -11.40 11.59 -7.80
N GLU A 148 -12.17 12.66 -8.01
CA GLU A 148 -12.13 13.87 -7.18
C GLU A 148 -13.36 13.98 -6.27
N TYR A 149 -13.13 14.47 -5.06
CA TYR A 149 -14.12 14.72 -4.01
C TYR A 149 -13.85 16.08 -3.36
N GLY A 150 -14.12 17.17 -4.09
CA GLY A 150 -13.82 18.53 -3.62
C GLY A 150 -12.32 18.76 -3.49
N SER A 151 -11.82 18.98 -2.27
CA SER A 151 -10.39 19.17 -1.99
C SER A 151 -9.59 17.86 -1.81
N PHE A 152 -10.26 16.71 -1.88
CA PHE A 152 -9.65 15.38 -1.77
C PHE A 152 -9.70 14.65 -3.11
N SER A 153 -8.69 13.82 -3.41
CA SER A 153 -8.70 12.97 -4.60
C SER A 153 -8.10 11.59 -4.33
N VAL A 154 -8.54 10.59 -5.11
CA VAL A 154 -7.96 9.26 -5.13
C VAL A 154 -7.49 8.95 -6.54
N GLU A 155 -6.22 8.64 -6.70
CA GLU A 155 -5.64 8.19 -7.95
C GLU A 155 -5.30 6.69 -7.87
N VAL A 156 -5.97 5.91 -8.71
CA VAL A 156 -5.69 4.49 -8.86
C VAL A 156 -4.53 4.33 -9.84
N ILE A 157 -3.39 3.85 -9.34
CA ILE A 157 -2.13 3.73 -10.09
C ILE A 157 -1.81 2.27 -10.46
N ASP A 158 -0.97 2.11 -11.48
CA ASP A 158 -0.40 0.82 -11.82
C ASP A 158 0.48 0.31 -10.64
N PRO A 159 0.27 -0.92 -10.15
CA PRO A 159 0.95 -1.40 -8.95
C PRO A 159 2.43 -1.73 -9.17
N VAL A 160 2.91 -1.77 -10.41
CA VAL A 160 4.24 -2.23 -10.80
C VAL A 160 5.08 -1.14 -11.45
N ALA A 161 4.48 -0.17 -12.15
CA ALA A 161 5.20 0.79 -12.99
C ALA A 161 6.37 1.52 -12.28
N ASP A 162 6.10 2.17 -11.14
CA ASP A 162 7.11 2.92 -10.40
C ASP A 162 8.20 2.02 -9.81
N TYR A 163 7.83 0.81 -9.38
CA TYR A 163 8.79 -0.18 -8.88
C TYR A 163 9.67 -0.74 -10.00
N LEU A 164 9.09 -1.05 -11.16
CA LEU A 164 9.83 -1.54 -12.33
C LEU A 164 10.82 -0.50 -12.84
N GLU A 165 10.44 0.78 -12.84
CA GLU A 165 11.36 1.87 -13.18
C GLU A 165 12.55 1.93 -12.21
N LEU A 166 12.30 1.82 -10.90
CA LEU A 166 13.36 1.73 -9.91
C LEU A 166 14.26 0.52 -10.15
N MET A 167 13.70 -0.65 -10.42
CA MET A 167 14.49 -1.86 -10.70
C MET A 167 15.38 -1.68 -11.94
N LYS A 168 14.89 -1.05 -13.00
CA LYS A 168 15.69 -0.74 -14.20
C LYS A 168 16.81 0.26 -13.94
N ALA A 169 16.65 1.16 -12.97
CA ALA A 169 17.68 2.12 -12.59
C ALA A 169 18.77 1.48 -11.70
N VAL A 170 18.41 0.45 -10.92
CA VAL A 170 19.33 -0.22 -9.98
C VAL A 170 20.09 -1.38 -10.63
N PHE A 171 19.46 -2.12 -11.54
CA PHE A 171 20.03 -3.33 -12.15
C PHE A 171 20.25 -3.19 -13.65
N ASP A 172 21.27 -3.87 -14.16
CA ASP A 172 21.51 -4.03 -15.60
C ASP A 172 20.51 -5.03 -16.20
N PHE A 173 19.34 -4.53 -16.59
CA PHE A 173 18.29 -5.34 -17.24
C PHE A 173 18.77 -6.02 -18.54
N PRO A 174 19.51 -5.36 -19.44
CA PRO A 174 20.11 -6.02 -20.59
C PRO A 174 20.96 -7.25 -20.23
N LEU A 175 21.81 -7.14 -19.20
CA LEU A 175 22.63 -8.26 -18.74
C LEU A 175 21.77 -9.40 -18.18
N ILE A 176 20.78 -9.10 -17.33
CA ILE A 176 19.87 -10.11 -16.76
C ILE A 176 19.06 -10.80 -17.88
N LYS A 177 18.56 -10.04 -18.85
CA LYS A 177 17.87 -10.58 -20.02
C LYS A 177 18.76 -11.49 -20.84
N SER A 178 20.06 -11.15 -21.00
CA SER A 178 21.02 -12.01 -21.67
C SER A 178 21.20 -13.36 -20.96
N LEU A 179 21.20 -13.37 -19.62
CA LEU A 179 21.27 -14.59 -18.81
C LEU A 179 20.01 -15.44 -18.98
N LEU A 180 18.83 -14.84 -18.91
CA LEU A 180 17.55 -15.54 -19.04
C LEU A 180 17.30 -16.08 -20.45
N SER A 181 17.96 -15.52 -21.47
CA SER A 181 17.87 -15.98 -22.85
C SER A 181 18.77 -17.20 -23.15
N ARG A 182 19.63 -17.62 -22.21
CA ARG A 182 20.52 -18.76 -22.42
C ARG A 182 19.78 -20.08 -22.34
N SER A 183 20.01 -20.97 -23.30
CA SER A 183 19.41 -22.31 -23.33
C SER A 183 19.84 -23.23 -22.19
N ASP A 184 20.99 -22.96 -21.56
CA ASP A 184 21.54 -23.72 -20.44
C ASP A 184 21.17 -23.16 -19.06
N PHE A 185 20.41 -22.06 -19.00
CA PHE A 185 19.94 -21.46 -17.76
C PHE A 185 18.44 -21.75 -17.54
N ARG A 186 18.08 -22.12 -16.30
CA ARG A 186 16.69 -22.36 -15.91
C ARG A 186 16.38 -21.57 -14.65
N PHE A 187 15.17 -21.01 -14.61
CA PHE A 187 14.67 -20.15 -13.54
C PHE A 187 13.25 -20.59 -13.17
N ILE A 188 12.98 -20.68 -11.86
CA ILE A 188 11.65 -20.93 -11.32
C ILE A 188 11.39 -19.86 -10.27
N PHE A 189 10.24 -19.22 -10.37
CA PHE A 189 9.76 -18.25 -9.40
C PHE A 189 8.39 -18.69 -8.89
N ASP A 190 8.26 -18.81 -7.57
CA ASP A 190 6.99 -19.05 -6.91
C ASP A 190 6.64 -17.83 -6.07
N ALA A 191 5.50 -17.21 -6.39
CA ALA A 191 4.97 -16.07 -5.65
C ALA A 191 4.26 -16.49 -4.35
N MET A 192 4.06 -17.79 -4.12
CA MET A 192 3.30 -18.36 -3.00
C MET A 192 1.87 -17.78 -2.90
N HIS A 193 1.26 -17.50 -4.07
CA HIS A 193 -0.02 -16.77 -4.20
C HIS A 193 -0.05 -15.38 -3.51
N ALA A 194 1.12 -14.80 -3.21
CA ALA A 194 1.25 -13.50 -2.58
C ALA A 194 1.37 -12.37 -3.61
N VAL A 195 1.47 -11.15 -3.08
CA VAL A 195 1.51 -9.90 -3.85
C VAL A 195 2.55 -9.86 -4.96
N THR A 196 3.67 -10.56 -4.80
CA THR A 196 4.77 -10.58 -5.77
C THR A 196 4.37 -11.25 -7.09
N GLY A 197 3.28 -12.04 -7.11
CA GLY A 197 2.72 -12.59 -8.34
C GLY A 197 2.30 -11.51 -9.33
N ALA A 198 1.78 -10.37 -8.85
CA ALA A 198 1.43 -9.23 -9.70
C ALA A 198 2.66 -8.58 -10.38
N TYR A 199 3.85 -8.78 -9.81
CA TYR A 199 5.13 -8.24 -10.31
C TYR A 199 5.87 -9.22 -11.20
N ALA A 200 5.63 -10.53 -11.03
CA ALA A 200 6.38 -11.58 -11.70
C ALA A 200 6.31 -11.48 -13.22
N LYS A 201 5.10 -11.42 -13.80
CA LYS A 201 4.94 -11.33 -15.25
C LYS A 201 5.50 -10.01 -15.82
N PRO A 202 5.14 -8.81 -15.29
CA PRO A 202 5.68 -7.56 -15.83
C PRO A 202 7.22 -7.46 -15.77
N ILE A 203 7.84 -8.00 -14.72
CA ILE A 203 9.29 -7.93 -14.54
C ILE A 203 9.98 -9.08 -15.29
N PHE A 204 9.71 -10.33 -14.92
CA PHE A 204 10.46 -11.47 -15.43
C PHE A 204 10.09 -11.82 -16.87
N VAL A 205 8.81 -11.77 -17.23
CA VAL A 205 8.36 -12.15 -18.58
C VAL A 205 8.43 -10.95 -19.52
N ASP A 206 7.72 -9.87 -19.22
CA ASP A 206 7.54 -8.78 -20.17
C ASP A 206 8.81 -7.92 -20.33
N ALA A 207 9.50 -7.59 -19.23
CA ALA A 207 10.72 -6.79 -19.30
C ALA A 207 11.99 -7.64 -19.56
N LEU A 208 12.10 -8.81 -18.91
CA LEU A 208 13.31 -9.62 -18.93
C LEU A 208 13.27 -10.83 -19.87
N GLY A 209 12.11 -11.21 -20.41
CA GLY A 209 12.00 -12.27 -21.42
C GLY A 209 12.08 -13.70 -20.90
N ALA A 210 11.81 -13.94 -19.62
CA ALA A 210 11.69 -15.30 -19.08
C ALA A 210 10.47 -16.04 -19.67
N ASN A 211 10.56 -17.36 -19.77
CA ASN A 211 9.43 -18.20 -20.16
C ASN A 211 8.45 -18.35 -18.99
N PRO A 212 7.14 -18.17 -19.21
CA PRO A 212 6.10 -18.27 -18.18
C PRO A 212 5.83 -19.71 -17.73
#